data_AF-A0ABD1Q434-F1
#
_entry.id   AF-A0ABD1Q434-F1
#
_cell.length_a   1.000
_cell.length_b   1.000
_cell.length_c   1.000
_cell.angle_alpha   90.00
_cell.angle_beta   90.00
_cell.angle_gamma   90.00
#
_symmetry.space_group_name_H-M   'P 1'
#
loop_
_entity.id
_entity.type
_entity.pdbx_description
1 polymer ?
#
loop_
_entity_poly.entity_id
_entity_poly.type
_entity_poly.pdbx_seq_one_letter_code
_entity_poly.pdbx_strand_id
1 'polypeptide(L)'
;MMADTNNENAIVKPWTVIVANLPVRIENNIRVDNCNINLKQHWKRQGYLINNFQPLYDYRGHSSFALVEFPRVMEGLKSAFLFELSFVEKHRGKTEWDLASQQTDDIFGWMAVEEDYDKNDIVRCHLTINRDLISISNIQMQEARHYRMVLSNLRDNLNSIAQNI
;
A
#
# COMPACT_ATOMS: atom_id res chain seq x y z
N MET A 1 15.49 -23.39 25.31
CA MET A 1 14.28 -23.28 24.49
C MET A 1 14.34 -21.91 23.85
N MET A 2 14.89 -21.82 22.63
CA MET A 2 14.95 -20.56 21.90
C MET A 2 13.59 -20.38 21.22
N ALA A 3 12.91 -19.29 21.52
CA ALA A 3 11.69 -18.92 20.81
C ALA A 3 12.09 -18.59 19.36
N ASP A 4 11.62 -19.39 18.42
CA ASP A 4 11.43 -18.96 17.03
C ASP A 4 10.51 -17.73 17.06
N THR A 5 11.11 -16.54 17.12
CA THR A 5 10.41 -15.30 16.81
C THR A 5 10.61 -15.07 15.33
N ASN A 6 10.01 -15.94 14.51
CA ASN A 6 9.67 -15.58 13.15
C ASN A 6 8.54 -14.55 13.27
N ASN A 7 8.91 -13.31 13.60
CA ASN A 7 8.01 -12.16 13.61
C ASN A 7 7.68 -11.91 12.14
N GLU A 8 6.74 -12.68 11.60
CA GLU A 8 6.28 -12.52 10.23
C GLU A 8 5.60 -11.16 10.14
N ASN A 9 6.36 -10.13 9.76
CA ASN A 9 5.86 -8.77 9.57
C ASN A 9 4.59 -8.83 8.70
N ALA A 10 3.43 -8.56 9.30
CA ALA A 10 2.17 -8.54 8.59
C ALA A 10 2.06 -7.23 7.80
N ILE A 11 1.50 -7.33 6.60
CA ILE A 11 1.25 -6.16 5.73
C ILE A 11 -0.24 -5.91 5.59
N VAL A 12 -0.61 -4.67 5.31
CA VAL A 12 -2.01 -4.28 5.14
C VAL A 12 -2.54 -4.71 3.77
N LYS A 13 -3.73 -5.34 3.72
CA LYS A 13 -4.46 -5.73 2.51
C LYS A 13 -5.81 -5.01 2.43
N PRO A 14 -6.19 -4.37 1.30
CA PRO A 14 -5.46 -4.22 0.04
C PRO A 14 -4.08 -3.59 0.23
N TRP A 15 -3.13 -3.94 -0.63
CA TRP A 15 -1.75 -3.47 -0.49
C TRP A 15 -1.74 -1.96 -0.48
N THR A 16 -1.24 -1.38 0.60
CA THR A 16 -1.37 0.05 0.87
C THR A 16 0.01 0.63 1.11
N VAL A 17 0.31 1.72 0.42
CA VAL A 17 1.49 2.55 0.69
C VAL A 17 1.01 3.84 1.34
N ILE A 18 1.60 4.17 2.49
CA ILE A 18 1.39 5.45 3.17
C ILE A 18 2.27 6.48 2.47
N VAL A 19 1.69 7.63 2.15
CA VAL A 19 2.41 8.78 1.63
C VAL A 19 2.27 9.93 2.61
N ALA A 20 3.41 10.52 2.98
CA ALA A 20 3.51 11.59 3.96
C ALA A 20 4.09 12.88 3.37
N ASN A 21 3.90 13.98 4.10
CA ASN A 21 4.33 15.33 3.71
C ASN A 21 3.72 15.83 2.40
N LEU A 22 2.45 15.48 2.16
CA LEU A 22 1.72 15.99 1.00
C LEU A 22 1.48 17.51 1.13
N PRO A 23 1.66 18.28 0.04
CA PRO A 23 1.47 19.72 0.07
C PRO A 23 0.01 20.07 0.35
N VAL A 24 -0.22 20.88 1.39
CA VAL A 24 -1.52 21.42 1.77
C VAL A 24 -1.52 22.94 1.65
N ARG A 25 -2.66 23.53 1.32
CA ARG A 25 -2.88 24.97 1.46
C ARG A 25 -3.66 25.25 2.74
N ILE A 26 -3.49 26.44 3.30
CA ILE A 26 -4.31 26.91 4.41
C ILE A 26 -5.28 27.95 3.87
N GLU A 27 -6.57 27.65 3.96
CA GLU A 27 -7.66 28.54 3.59
C GLU A 27 -8.60 28.68 4.80
N ASN A 28 -8.82 29.92 5.26
CA ASN A 28 -9.67 30.20 6.43
C ASN A 28 -9.33 29.36 7.68
N ASN A 29 -8.02 29.20 7.98
CA ASN A 29 -7.49 28.35 9.06
C ASN A 29 -7.77 26.84 8.91
N ILE A 30 -8.24 26.38 7.75
CA ILE A 30 -8.47 24.98 7.42
C ILE A 30 -7.41 24.53 6.41
N ARG A 31 -6.84 23.34 6.63
CA ARG A 31 -5.92 22.71 5.66
C ARG A 31 -6.73 22.10 4.52
N VAL A 32 -6.59 22.66 3.33
CA VAL A 32 -7.24 22.16 2.12
C VAL A 32 -6.23 21.45 1.23
N ASP A 33 -6.74 20.45 0.53
CA ASP A 33 -6.01 19.72 -0.48
C ASP A 33 -5.58 20.65 -1.63
N ASN A 34 -4.29 20.64 -1.95
CA ASN A 34 -3.75 21.46 -3.00
C ASN A 34 -3.78 20.76 -4.38
N CYS A 35 -3.60 19.42 -4.44
CA CYS A 35 -3.19 18.75 -5.69
C CYS A 35 -3.42 17.21 -5.77
N ASN A 36 -4.32 16.58 -5.01
CA ASN A 36 -4.39 15.11 -4.95
C ASN A 36 -4.78 14.40 -6.27
N ILE A 37 -5.64 14.99 -7.10
CA ILE A 37 -6.04 14.39 -8.41
C ILE A 37 -4.82 14.32 -9.35
N ASN A 38 -3.92 15.32 -9.29
CA ASN A 38 -2.73 15.36 -10.13
C ASN A 38 -1.70 14.31 -9.71
N LEU A 39 -1.52 14.06 -8.41
CA LEU A 39 -0.57 13.06 -7.91
C LEU A 39 -0.97 11.64 -8.30
N LYS A 40 -2.24 11.27 -8.09
CA LYS A 40 -2.74 9.94 -8.50
C LYS A 40 -2.54 9.71 -10.00
N GLN A 41 -2.87 10.69 -10.83
CA GLN A 41 -2.70 10.59 -12.28
C GLN A 41 -1.22 10.54 -12.68
N HIS A 42 -0.36 11.33 -12.05
CA HIS A 42 1.07 11.32 -12.29
C HIS A 42 1.68 9.94 -12.04
N TRP A 43 1.39 9.32 -10.90
CA TRP A 43 1.88 7.98 -10.58
C TRP A 43 1.28 6.90 -11.49
N LYS A 44 0.01 7.02 -11.88
CA LYS A 44 -0.56 6.13 -12.90
C LYS A 44 0.17 6.22 -14.24
N ARG A 45 0.56 7.43 -14.68
CA ARG A 45 1.35 7.63 -15.91
C ARG A 45 2.76 7.04 -15.82
N GLN A 46 3.31 6.92 -14.61
CA GLN A 46 4.57 6.22 -14.35
C GLN A 46 4.43 4.69 -14.38
N GLY A 47 3.21 4.16 -14.54
CA GLY A 47 2.97 2.72 -14.68
C GLY A 47 2.51 2.03 -13.39
N TYR A 48 2.31 2.76 -12.29
CA TYR A 48 1.84 2.16 -11.04
C TYR A 48 0.36 1.80 -11.09
N LEU A 49 0.03 0.58 -10.65
CA LEU A 49 -1.33 0.03 -10.59
C LEU A 49 -2.08 0.56 -9.36
N ILE A 50 -2.43 1.85 -9.38
CA ILE A 50 -3.14 2.47 -8.26
C ILE A 50 -4.65 2.26 -8.41
N ASN A 51 -5.26 1.57 -7.46
CA ASN A 51 -6.71 1.41 -7.35
C ASN A 51 -7.32 2.68 -6.75
N ASN A 52 -6.83 3.09 -5.59
CA ASN A 52 -7.39 4.19 -4.82
C ASN A 52 -6.30 5.14 -4.30
N PHE A 53 -6.70 6.39 -4.07
CA PHE A 53 -5.89 7.39 -3.41
C PHE A 53 -6.80 8.08 -2.39
N GLN A 54 -6.53 7.87 -1.12
CA GLN A 54 -7.35 8.36 -0.02
C GLN A 54 -6.53 9.35 0.82
N PRO A 55 -6.71 10.66 0.60
CA PRO A 55 -6.16 11.66 1.50
C PRO A 55 -6.81 11.57 2.88
N LEU A 56 -6.01 11.79 3.91
CA LEU A 56 -6.44 11.67 5.30
C LEU A 56 -6.82 13.05 5.86
N TYR A 57 -7.91 13.09 6.61
CA TYR A 57 -8.46 14.32 7.17
C TYR A 57 -8.61 14.20 8.69
N ASP A 58 -8.24 15.27 9.40
CA ASP A 58 -8.56 15.48 10.81
C ASP A 58 -9.52 16.66 10.97
N TYR A 59 -9.79 17.06 12.22
CA TYR A 59 -10.66 18.20 12.54
C TYR A 59 -10.11 19.55 12.06
N ARG A 60 -8.83 19.63 11.67
CA ARG A 60 -8.17 20.82 11.11
C ARG A 60 -8.09 20.78 9.57
N GLY A 61 -8.60 19.71 8.94
CA GLY A 61 -8.60 19.51 7.50
C GLY A 61 -7.61 18.43 7.05
N HIS A 62 -7.00 18.61 5.88
CA HIS A 62 -6.07 17.65 5.30
C HIS A 62 -4.83 17.47 6.20
N SER A 63 -4.49 16.23 6.54
CA SER A 63 -3.44 15.92 7.52
C SER A 63 -2.03 15.88 6.95
N SER A 64 -1.89 16.08 5.63
CA SER A 64 -0.64 15.90 4.87
C SER A 64 -0.25 14.42 4.68
N PHE A 65 -1.16 13.49 5.00
CA PHE A 65 -1.02 12.06 4.70
C PHE A 65 -2.06 11.59 3.71
N ALA A 66 -1.71 10.54 2.96
CA ALA A 66 -2.66 9.78 2.15
C ALA A 66 -2.33 8.29 2.16
N LEU A 67 -3.34 7.48 1.87
CA LEU A 67 -3.21 6.05 1.61
C LEU A 67 -3.34 5.80 0.11
N VAL A 68 -2.34 5.17 -0.48
CA VAL A 68 -2.35 4.73 -1.87
C VAL A 68 -2.62 3.24 -1.90
N GLU A 69 -3.79 2.85 -2.39
CA GLU A 69 -4.18 1.44 -2.43
C GLU A 69 -3.93 0.85 -3.82
N PHE A 70 -3.40 -0.36 -3.81
CA PHE A 70 -3.15 -1.18 -4.98
C PHE A 70 -4.11 -2.38 -5.02
N PRO A 71 -4.38 -2.96 -6.20
CA PRO A 71 -5.24 -4.14 -6.33
C PRO A 71 -4.83 -5.28 -5.40
N ARG A 72 -5.79 -6.02 -4.83
CA ARG A 72 -5.55 -7.14 -3.89
C ARG A 72 -4.78 -8.34 -4.47
N VAL A 73 -4.50 -8.33 -5.77
CA VAL A 73 -3.79 -9.40 -6.52
C VAL A 73 -2.27 -9.21 -6.46
N MET A 74 -1.51 -10.22 -6.88
CA MET A 74 -0.04 -10.21 -6.79
C MET A 74 0.61 -9.12 -7.62
N GLU A 75 0.03 -8.76 -8.77
CA GLU A 75 0.47 -7.63 -9.60
C GLU A 75 0.34 -6.30 -8.84
N GLY A 76 -0.70 -6.15 -8.03
CA GLY A 76 -0.86 -4.99 -7.17
C GLY A 76 0.20 -4.94 -6.08
N LEU A 77 0.58 -6.09 -5.49
CA LEU A 77 1.64 -6.15 -4.48
C LEU A 77 2.98 -5.77 -5.09
N LYS A 78 3.31 -6.33 -6.26
CA LYS A 78 4.53 -5.97 -7.03
C LYS A 78 4.55 -4.47 -7.34
N SER A 79 3.43 -3.91 -7.79
CA SER A 79 3.35 -2.48 -8.06
C SER A 79 3.48 -1.62 -6.80
N ALA A 80 2.97 -2.06 -5.65
CA ALA A 80 3.11 -1.37 -4.38
C ALA A 80 4.57 -1.36 -3.92
N PHE A 81 5.28 -2.48 -4.03
CA PHE A 81 6.71 -2.58 -3.72
C PHE A 81 7.57 -1.67 -4.61
N LEU A 82 7.32 -1.68 -5.92
CA LEU A 82 8.04 -0.77 -6.83
C LEU A 82 7.77 0.70 -6.52
N PHE A 83 6.54 1.01 -6.11
CA PHE A 83 6.16 2.36 -5.70
C PHE A 83 6.92 2.79 -4.45
N GLU A 84 6.94 1.97 -3.39
CA GLU A 84 7.75 2.21 -2.18
C GLU A 84 9.24 2.35 -2.51
N LEU A 85 9.79 1.43 -3.31
CA LEU A 85 11.19 1.44 -3.70
C LEU A 85 11.59 2.77 -4.36
N SER A 86 10.70 3.37 -5.16
CA SER A 86 10.95 4.66 -5.80
C SER A 86 11.13 5.84 -4.83
N PHE A 87 10.65 5.71 -3.58
CA PHE A 87 10.92 6.65 -2.50
C PHE A 87 12.21 6.30 -1.76
N VAL A 88 12.42 5.02 -1.45
CA VAL A 88 13.63 4.53 -0.77
C VAL A 88 14.89 4.88 -1.57
N GLU A 89 14.88 4.68 -2.90
CA GLU A 89 15.98 5.04 -3.81
C GLU A 89 16.32 6.54 -3.79
N LYS A 90 15.39 7.39 -3.35
CA LYS A 90 15.56 8.84 -3.24
C LYS A 90 15.82 9.29 -1.79
N HIS A 91 16.05 8.36 -0.87
CA HIS A 91 16.15 8.63 0.57
C HIS A 91 14.88 9.30 1.13
N ARG A 92 13.72 8.76 0.75
CA ARG A 92 12.38 9.26 1.15
C ARG A 92 11.50 8.14 1.71
N GLY A 93 12.13 7.10 2.28
CA GLY A 93 11.44 5.99 2.91
C GLY A 93 10.95 6.33 4.32
N LYS A 94 10.42 5.33 5.02
CA LYS A 94 9.97 5.44 6.43
C LYS A 94 11.08 5.92 7.35
N THR A 95 12.30 5.37 7.18
CA THR A 95 13.45 5.73 8.01
C THR A 95 13.81 7.20 7.86
N GLU A 96 13.84 7.73 6.64
CA GLU A 96 14.11 9.15 6.43
C GLU A 96 12.96 10.02 6.90
N TRP A 97 11.71 9.57 6.79
CA TRP A 97 10.55 10.26 7.36
C TRP A 97 10.66 10.39 8.89
N ASP A 98 11.00 9.30 9.58
CA ASP A 98 11.13 9.29 11.04
C ASP A 98 12.30 10.16 11.54
N LEU A 99 13.33 10.37 10.70
CA LEU A 99 14.47 11.25 10.97
C LEU A 99 14.29 12.68 10.46
N ALA A 100 13.31 12.93 9.58
CA ALA A 100 13.15 14.22 8.93
C ALA A 100 12.77 15.30 9.93
N SER A 101 13.46 16.45 9.84
CA SER A 101 12.98 17.68 10.46
C SER A 101 11.89 18.32 9.58
N GLN A 102 11.04 19.16 10.16
CA GLN A 102 9.90 19.81 9.48
C GLN A 102 10.28 20.79 8.33
N GLN A 103 11.52 20.78 7.83
CA GLN A 103 12.04 21.77 6.88
C GLN A 103 12.14 21.28 5.42
N THR A 104 11.62 20.10 5.10
CA THR A 104 11.65 19.57 3.73
C THR A 104 10.27 19.61 3.07
N ASP A 105 10.25 19.91 1.76
CA ASP A 105 9.07 19.82 0.90
C ASP A 105 8.97 18.45 0.21
N ASP A 106 9.85 17.51 0.55
CA ASP A 106 9.88 16.18 -0.07
C ASP A 106 8.73 15.32 0.42
N ILE A 107 8.13 14.59 -0.53
CA ILE A 107 7.10 13.59 -0.25
C ILE A 107 7.79 12.27 0.10
N PHE A 108 7.33 11.64 1.18
CA PHE A 108 7.85 10.36 1.68
C PHE A 108 6.83 9.25 1.44
N GLY A 109 7.31 8.01 1.32
CA GLY A 109 6.45 6.86 1.06
C GLY A 109 7.01 5.55 1.59
N TRP A 110 6.14 4.73 2.18
CA TRP A 110 6.48 3.38 2.66
C TRP A 110 5.25 2.47 2.69
N MET A 111 5.48 1.16 2.61
CA MET A 111 4.42 0.17 2.66
C MET A 111 3.84 0.09 4.07
N ALA A 112 2.50 0.07 4.17
CA ALA A 112 1.81 -0.04 5.45
C ALA A 112 2.00 -1.44 6.04
N VAL A 113 2.58 -1.49 7.23
CA VAL A 113 2.84 -2.70 8.01
C VAL A 113 2.10 -2.66 9.34
N GLU A 114 2.15 -3.77 10.09
CA GLU A 114 1.55 -3.90 11.43
C GLU A 114 1.86 -2.73 12.37
N GLU A 115 3.11 -2.26 12.42
CA GLU A 115 3.48 -1.12 13.28
C GLU A 115 2.65 0.15 13.00
N ASP A 116 2.31 0.41 11.75
CA ASP A 116 1.51 1.59 11.37
C ASP A 116 0.02 1.38 11.66
N TYR A 117 -0.39 0.14 11.89
CA TYR A 117 -1.72 -0.25 12.36
C TYR A 117 -1.87 -0.05 13.88
N ASP A 118 -0.78 -0.13 14.63
CA ASP A 118 -0.79 -0.05 16.10
C ASP A 118 -0.57 1.36 16.64
N LYS A 119 0.07 2.25 15.88
CA LYS A 119 0.31 3.65 16.26
C LYS A 119 -0.99 4.41 16.54
N ASN A 120 -1.05 5.19 17.62
CA ASN A 120 -2.22 6.02 17.91
C ASN A 120 -2.19 7.33 17.11
N ASP A 121 -2.34 7.25 15.80
CA ASP A 121 -2.29 8.38 14.88
C ASP A 121 -3.43 8.36 13.84
N ILE A 122 -3.46 9.39 13.00
CA ILE A 122 -4.47 9.51 11.94
C ILE A 122 -4.35 8.40 10.89
N VAL A 123 -3.15 7.86 10.68
CA VAL A 123 -2.89 6.82 9.70
C VAL A 123 -3.58 5.54 10.16
N ARG A 124 -3.40 5.13 11.42
CA ARG A 124 -4.13 3.99 12.01
C ARG A 124 -5.64 4.14 11.86
N CYS A 125 -6.20 5.27 12.28
CA CYS A 125 -7.65 5.52 12.25
C CYS A 125 -8.26 5.25 10.86
N HIS A 126 -7.51 5.53 9.80
CA HIS A 126 -7.96 5.31 8.43
C HIS A 126 -7.55 3.95 7.88
N LEU A 127 -6.40 3.39 8.27
CA LEU A 127 -5.96 2.06 7.87
C LEU A 127 -6.94 0.99 8.34
N THR A 128 -7.45 1.09 9.57
CA THR A 128 -8.37 0.10 10.14
C THR A 128 -9.75 0.08 9.49
N ILE A 129 -10.06 1.07 8.65
CA ILE A 129 -11.31 1.15 7.92
C ILE A 129 -11.13 0.37 6.60
N ASN A 130 -11.67 -0.85 6.57
CA ASN A 130 -11.73 -1.74 5.39
C ASN A 130 -10.41 -2.38 4.92
N ARG A 131 -9.41 -2.49 5.81
CA ARG A 131 -8.16 -3.20 5.51
C ARG A 131 -7.82 -4.16 6.62
N ASP A 132 -7.21 -5.27 6.26
CA ASP A 132 -6.84 -6.34 7.17
C ASP A 132 -5.32 -6.55 7.14
N LEU A 133 -4.74 -6.96 8.27
CA LEU A 133 -3.36 -7.44 8.29
C LEU A 133 -3.30 -8.87 7.75
N ILE A 134 -2.32 -9.13 6.89
CA ILE A 134 -2.03 -10.47 6.36
C ILE A 134 -0.55 -10.77 6.50
N SER A 135 -0.22 -11.95 7.04
CA SER A 135 1.16 -12.41 7.16
C SER A 135 1.73 -12.82 5.80
N ILE A 136 3.05 -12.72 5.66
CA ILE A 136 3.76 -13.10 4.43
C ILE A 136 3.50 -14.58 4.08
N SER A 137 3.50 -15.48 5.07
CA SER A 137 3.18 -16.90 4.86
C SER A 137 1.79 -17.12 4.27
N ASN A 138 0.79 -16.36 4.75
CA ASN A 138 -0.57 -16.42 4.22
C ASN A 138 -0.65 -15.89 2.79
N ILE A 139 0.13 -14.87 2.43
CA ILE A 139 0.23 -14.38 1.04
C ILE A 139 0.75 -15.49 0.13
N GLN A 140 1.90 -16.10 0.49
CA GLN A 140 2.52 -17.18 -0.28
C GLN A 140 1.57 -18.38 -0.42
N MET A 141 0.87 -18.75 0.65
CA MET A 141 -0.12 -19.81 0.62
C MET A 141 -1.30 -19.49 -0.30
N GLN A 142 -1.83 -18.26 -0.27
CA GLN A 142 -2.91 -17.83 -1.17
C GLN A 142 -2.46 -17.86 -2.64
N GLU A 143 -1.23 -17.42 -2.94
CA GLU A 143 -0.67 -17.45 -4.29
C GLU A 143 -0.49 -18.88 -4.80
N ALA A 144 0.09 -19.78 -3.99
CA ALA A 144 0.26 -21.18 -4.35
C ALA A 144 -1.08 -21.89 -4.60
N ARG A 145 -2.10 -21.60 -3.79
CA ARG A 145 -3.46 -22.12 -3.99
C ARG A 145 -4.07 -21.61 -5.29
N HIS A 146 -3.93 -20.32 -5.58
CA HIS A 146 -4.40 -19.72 -6.83
C HIS A 146 -3.74 -20.38 -8.05
N TYR A 147 -2.41 -20.56 -8.03
CA TYR A 147 -1.68 -21.21 -9.10
C TYR A 147 -2.14 -22.65 -9.34
N ARG A 148 -2.33 -23.44 -8.28
CA ARG A 148 -2.85 -24.82 -8.38
C ARG A 148 -4.24 -24.87 -9.00
N MET A 149 -5.14 -23.95 -8.61
CA MET A 149 -6.49 -23.88 -9.17
C MET A 149 -6.48 -23.52 -10.66
N VAL A 150 -5.62 -22.58 -11.07
CA VAL A 150 -5.48 -22.23 -12.49
C VAL A 150 -4.97 -23.43 -13.30
N LEU A 151 -3.94 -24.13 -12.79
CA LEU A 151 -3.41 -25.32 -13.46
C LEU A 151 -4.43 -26.47 -13.56
N SER A 152 -5.22 -26.72 -12.51
CA SER A 152 -6.25 -27.76 -12.56
C SER A 152 -7.31 -27.43 -13.60
N ASN A 153 -7.81 -26.19 -13.61
CA ASN A 153 -8.81 -25.75 -14.58
C ASN A 153 -8.28 -25.86 -16.03
N LEU A 154 -7.01 -25.52 -16.25
CA LEU A 154 -6.38 -25.64 -17.56
C LEU A 154 -6.29 -27.12 -18.01
N ARG A 155 -5.88 -28.01 -17.10
CA ARG A 155 -5.81 -29.45 -17.34
C ARG A 155 -7.18 -30.03 -17.66
N ASP A 156 -8.21 -29.65 -16.92
CA ASP A 156 -9.58 -30.14 -17.12
C ASP A 156 -10.13 -29.69 -18.48
N ASN A 157 -9.86 -28.45 -18.89
CA ASN A 157 -10.22 -27.95 -20.21
C ASN A 157 -9.48 -28.69 -21.34
N LEU A 158 -8.20 -29.00 -21.18
CA LEU A 158 -7.45 -29.78 -22.18
C LEU A 158 -7.99 -31.22 -22.30
N ASN A 159 -8.33 -31.85 -21.17
CA ASN A 159 -8.90 -33.18 -21.16
C ASN A 159 -10.28 -33.23 -21.83
N SER A 160 -11.12 -32.21 -21.64
CA SER A 160 -12.44 -32.16 -22.28
C SER A 160 -12.35 -31.99 -23.79
N ILE A 161 -11.37 -31.21 -24.29
CA ILE A 161 -11.10 -31.10 -25.73
C ILE A 161 -10.64 -32.44 -26.29
N ALA A 162 -9.74 -33.14 -25.60
CA ALA A 162 -9.23 -34.44 -26.03
C ALA A 162 -10.29 -35.56 -26.04
N GLN A 163 -11.37 -35.42 -25.27
CA GLN A 163 -12.50 -36.37 -25.23
C GLN A 163 -13.59 -36.07 -26.27
N ASN A 164 -13.53 -34.90 -26.92
CA ASN A 164 -14.49 -34.46 -27.94
C ASN A 164 -13.97 -34.64 -29.38
N ILE A 165 -12.83 -35.32 -29.55
CA ILE A 165 -12.20 -35.70 -30.82
C ILE A 165 -12.17 -37.23 -30.88
#